data_AF-A0AAN8IGM6-F1
#
_entry.id   AF-A0AAN8IGM6-F1
#
_cell.length_a   1.000
_cell.length_b   1.000
_cell.length_c   1.000
_cell.angle_alpha   90.00
_cell.angle_beta   90.00
_cell.angle_gamma   90.00
#
_symmetry.space_group_name_H-M   'P 1'
#
loop_
_entity.id
_entity.type
_entity.pdbx_description
1 polymer ?
#
loop_
_entity_poly.entity_id
_entity_poly.type
_entity_poly.pdbx_seq_one_letter_code
_entity_poly.pdbx_strand_id
1 'polypeptide(L)'
;METKLIDDEVHIGWIGRPLRKLVELAESSRRIVEDAEFLDYYRHQLDLLAQMCQEQQYLAIDPPPERKLLNISQQLPADLVLRCMSDSRLPCEVRASFARLMLHLHVVRGSPLSAIRHARLWTDITSEVKVQSYKTTSVKGYSDGGRARVGDQFAVDVLSTVEDYLSSLRDSFPSGPVLHSDAASVTHNKLTYEMVTLAKALAQFGYYTFDNLLTLTKNLLNIVDNSPHSAHTARTMSHGMTMIHRVTQSMIGSGTRQIGDGVMKSSDKTSIEDSSKSKESRQLLVKTKLTVAEILQFVMDVRRDYRITMALSWFKHNFPCDEDGVLSKTANINERMAHELYEAIYQSSGHELHLDGGDGQLLLAILMQMTMSDYPPLTSIALKVLFRHFTQYQELLEDLKQVQLLVSSDDVENYRQVDRDLFILKNLTEKSELWVHGDRHHSMDGKDQEHDKT
;
A
#
# COMPACT_ATOMS: atom_id res chain seq x y z
N MET A 1 -27.96 -10.05 5.11
CA MET A 1 -28.68 -8.76 5.01
C MET A 1 -28.41 -8.14 3.65
N GLU A 2 -29.42 -7.49 3.07
CA GLU A 2 -29.29 -6.69 1.85
C GLU A 2 -28.84 -5.27 2.20
N THR A 3 -28.08 -4.67 1.30
CA THR A 3 -27.67 -3.26 1.33
C THR A 3 -28.05 -2.66 -0.02
N LYS A 4 -28.80 -1.56 -0.04
CA LYS A 4 -29.25 -0.90 -1.28
C LYS A 4 -29.08 0.60 -1.19
N LEU A 5 -28.81 1.23 -2.32
CA LEU A 5 -28.88 2.68 -2.47
C LEU A 5 -30.28 3.04 -2.96
N ILE A 6 -31.03 3.82 -2.17
CA ILE A 6 -32.39 4.27 -2.47
C ILE A 6 -32.43 5.77 -2.18
N ASP A 7 -32.81 6.58 -3.17
CA ASP A 7 -32.88 8.05 -3.07
C ASP A 7 -31.58 8.66 -2.51
N ASP A 8 -30.44 8.23 -3.07
CA ASP A 8 -29.08 8.63 -2.65
C ASP A 8 -28.67 8.24 -1.22
N GLU A 9 -29.51 7.49 -0.49
CA GLU A 9 -29.25 7.03 0.86
C GLU A 9 -29.09 5.51 0.95
N VAL A 10 -28.15 5.07 1.81
CA VAL A 10 -27.88 3.65 2.00
C VAL A 10 -28.86 3.05 3.00
N HIS A 11 -29.55 2.02 2.56
CA HIS A 11 -30.54 1.29 3.32
C HIS A 11 -30.10 -0.17 3.53
N ILE A 12 -30.31 -0.69 4.75
CA ILE A 12 -29.96 -2.07 5.12
C ILE A 12 -31.12 -2.81 5.77
N GLY A 13 -31.18 -4.13 5.58
CA GLY A 13 -32.24 -4.94 6.15
C GLY A 13 -32.11 -6.44 5.87
N TRP A 14 -32.97 -7.22 6.51
CA TRP A 14 -33.10 -8.65 6.20
C TRP A 14 -33.81 -8.82 4.86
N ILE A 15 -33.41 -9.84 4.10
CA ILE A 15 -34.09 -10.19 2.83
C ILE A 15 -35.58 -10.40 3.11
N GLY A 16 -36.44 -9.75 2.34
CA GLY A 16 -37.90 -9.83 2.49
C GLY A 16 -38.50 -8.99 3.63
N ARG A 17 -37.71 -8.14 4.30
CA ARG A 17 -38.19 -7.17 5.30
C ARG A 17 -37.98 -5.72 4.83
N PRO A 18 -38.73 -4.74 5.36
CA PRO A 18 -38.48 -3.33 5.03
C PRO A 18 -37.05 -2.93 5.41
N LEU A 19 -36.39 -2.23 4.50
CA LEU A 19 -35.04 -1.72 4.72
C LEU A 19 -35.10 -0.44 5.57
N ARG A 20 -34.07 -0.23 6.39
CA ARG A 20 -33.91 0.94 7.25
C ARG A 20 -32.69 1.74 6.81
N LYS A 21 -32.73 3.06 6.92
CA LYS A 21 -31.59 3.94 6.62
C LYS A 21 -30.43 3.62 7.55
N LEU A 22 -29.25 3.39 6.97
CA LEU A 22 -28.05 3.01 7.72
C LEU A 22 -27.63 4.10 8.71
N VAL A 23 -27.74 5.38 8.30
CA VAL A 23 -27.37 6.52 9.15
C VAL A 23 -28.32 6.66 10.33
N GLU A 24 -29.63 6.59 10.12
CA GLU A 24 -30.62 6.66 11.20
C GLU A 24 -30.42 5.52 12.21
N LEU A 25 -30.16 4.31 11.71
CA LEU A 25 -29.84 3.15 12.56
C LEU A 25 -28.53 3.37 13.35
N ALA A 26 -27.52 3.98 12.74
CA ALA A 26 -26.27 4.29 13.41
C ALA A 26 -26.40 5.39 14.48
N GLU A 27 -27.33 6.33 14.30
CA GLU A 27 -27.65 7.34 15.30
C GLU A 27 -28.47 6.73 16.45
N SER A 28 -29.44 5.87 16.14
CA SER A 28 -30.32 5.22 17.11
C SER A 28 -29.59 4.17 17.95
N SER A 29 -28.59 3.48 17.40
CA SER A 29 -27.78 2.47 18.12
C SER A 29 -27.05 3.02 19.34
N ARG A 30 -26.84 4.34 19.43
CA ARG A 30 -26.28 5.00 20.63
C ARG A 30 -27.22 4.95 21.83
N ARG A 31 -28.50 4.68 21.61
CA ARG A 31 -29.56 4.69 22.64
C ARG A 31 -30.37 3.39 22.68
N ILE A 32 -30.52 2.71 21.55
CA ILE A 32 -31.34 1.52 21.37
C ILE A 32 -30.43 0.30 21.23
N VAL A 33 -30.57 -0.66 22.14
CA VAL A 33 -29.70 -1.85 22.21
C VAL A 33 -29.92 -2.75 21.01
N GLU A 34 -31.17 -2.94 20.57
CA GLU A 34 -31.51 -3.77 19.42
C GLU A 34 -30.90 -3.24 18.11
N ASP A 35 -30.84 -1.92 17.96
CA ASP A 35 -30.21 -1.30 16.80
C ASP A 35 -28.68 -1.38 16.87
N ALA A 36 -28.09 -1.36 18.08
CA ALA A 36 -26.66 -1.62 18.27
C ALA A 36 -26.29 -3.07 17.92
N GLU A 37 -27.07 -4.06 18.38
CA GLU A 37 -26.86 -5.47 18.04
C GLU A 37 -27.04 -5.72 16.54
N PHE A 38 -28.04 -5.08 15.92
CA PHE A 38 -28.28 -5.17 14.49
C PHE A 38 -27.12 -4.59 13.68
N LEU A 39 -26.59 -3.44 14.10
CA LEU A 39 -25.44 -2.81 13.44
C LEU A 39 -24.16 -3.63 13.64
N ASP A 40 -23.96 -4.21 14.81
CA ASP A 40 -22.80 -5.07 15.08
C ASP A 40 -22.87 -6.37 14.26
N TYR A 41 -24.05 -6.98 14.11
CA TYR A 41 -24.23 -8.09 13.18
C TYR A 41 -23.88 -7.69 11.74
N TYR A 42 -24.38 -6.53 11.30
CA TYR A 42 -24.10 -6.02 9.95
C TYR A 42 -22.60 -5.78 9.74
N ARG A 43 -21.90 -5.22 10.73
CA ARG A 43 -20.44 -5.05 10.71
C ARG A 43 -19.72 -6.39 10.52
N HIS A 44 -20.09 -7.42 11.28
CA HIS A 44 -19.50 -8.76 11.13
C HIS A 44 -19.80 -9.38 9.75
N GLN A 45 -20.99 -9.14 9.19
CA GLN A 45 -21.30 -9.56 7.82
C GLN A 45 -20.38 -8.90 6.80
N LEU A 46 -20.15 -7.58 6.91
CA LEU A 46 -19.23 -6.86 6.02
C LEU A 46 -17.79 -7.38 6.15
N ASP A 47 -17.34 -7.62 7.38
CA ASP A 47 -16.00 -8.17 7.65
C ASP A 47 -15.83 -9.57 7.01
N LEU A 48 -16.86 -10.42 7.10
CA LEU A 48 -16.86 -11.73 6.45
C LEU A 48 -16.81 -11.62 4.92
N LEU A 49 -17.62 -10.74 4.32
CA LEU A 49 -17.61 -10.51 2.87
C LEU A 49 -16.25 -9.99 2.39
N ALA A 50 -15.62 -9.10 3.14
CA ALA A 50 -14.28 -8.61 2.84
C ALA A 50 -13.23 -9.73 2.91
N GLN A 51 -13.31 -10.63 3.91
CA GLN A 51 -12.44 -11.80 4.01
C GLN A 51 -12.65 -12.78 2.86
N MET A 52 -13.90 -13.00 2.43
CA MET A 52 -14.19 -13.84 1.27
C MET A 52 -13.60 -13.29 -0.04
N CYS A 53 -13.35 -11.99 -0.13
CA CYS A 53 -12.73 -11.33 -1.29
C CYS A 53 -11.21 -11.21 -1.16
N GLN A 54 -10.61 -11.63 -0.04
CA GLN A 54 -9.17 -11.53 0.18
C GLN A 54 -8.39 -12.33 -0.86
N GLU A 55 -7.15 -11.93 -1.14
CA GLU A 55 -6.27 -12.58 -2.13
C GLU A 55 -6.90 -12.69 -3.53
N GLN A 56 -7.81 -11.76 -3.86
CA GLN A 56 -8.49 -11.69 -5.15
C GLN A 56 -9.31 -12.95 -5.44
N GLN A 57 -10.06 -13.45 -4.46
CA GLN A 57 -10.89 -14.63 -4.66
C GLN A 57 -12.10 -14.33 -5.56
N TYR A 58 -11.90 -14.44 -6.88
CA TYR A 58 -12.89 -14.06 -7.90
C TYR A 58 -14.18 -14.86 -7.86
N LEU A 59 -14.19 -16.05 -7.25
CA LEU A 59 -15.43 -16.80 -7.03
C LEU A 59 -16.42 -16.08 -6.09
N ALA A 60 -15.92 -15.21 -5.22
CA ALA A 60 -16.75 -14.37 -4.35
C ALA A 60 -16.99 -12.99 -4.97
N ILE A 61 -15.93 -12.39 -5.56
CA ILE A 61 -15.98 -11.05 -6.14
C ILE A 61 -16.89 -11.01 -7.37
N ASP A 62 -16.54 -11.80 -8.40
CA ASP A 62 -17.18 -11.83 -9.72
C ASP A 62 -17.24 -13.27 -10.27
N PRO A 63 -18.10 -14.13 -9.68
CA PRO A 63 -18.22 -15.51 -10.11
C PRO A 63 -18.69 -15.64 -11.56
N PRO A 64 -18.25 -16.70 -12.28
CA PRO A 64 -18.81 -17.03 -13.59
C PRO A 64 -20.34 -17.21 -13.52
N PRO A 65 -21.11 -16.68 -14.49
CA PRO A 65 -22.59 -16.73 -14.46
C PRO A 65 -23.15 -18.15 -14.29
N GLU A 66 -22.52 -19.14 -14.91
CA GLU A 66 -22.89 -20.56 -14.81
C GLU A 66 -22.87 -21.12 -13.38
N ARG A 67 -22.09 -20.54 -12.44
CA ARG A 67 -22.01 -21.07 -11.07
C ARG A 67 -23.15 -20.62 -10.15
N LYS A 68 -23.96 -19.64 -10.55
CA LYS A 68 -25.10 -19.11 -9.77
C LYS A 68 -24.74 -18.77 -8.31
N LEU A 69 -23.50 -18.33 -8.08
CA LEU A 69 -23.02 -17.87 -6.78
C LEU A 69 -23.44 -16.43 -6.53
N LEU A 70 -23.43 -16.02 -5.26
CA LEU A 70 -23.62 -14.63 -4.90
C LEU A 70 -22.46 -13.79 -5.47
N ASN A 71 -22.75 -12.87 -6.38
CA ASN A 71 -21.78 -11.91 -6.88
C ASN A 71 -21.71 -10.73 -5.89
N ILE A 72 -20.65 -10.67 -5.08
CA ILE A 72 -20.52 -9.63 -4.06
C ILE A 72 -20.33 -8.25 -4.69
N SER A 73 -19.62 -8.13 -5.82
CA SER A 73 -19.38 -6.85 -6.48
C SER A 73 -20.68 -6.18 -6.96
N GLN A 74 -21.65 -6.99 -7.39
CA GLN A 74 -22.99 -6.55 -7.79
C GLN A 74 -23.89 -6.22 -6.59
N GLN A 75 -23.76 -6.97 -5.48
CA GLN A 75 -24.54 -6.69 -4.26
C GLN A 75 -24.05 -5.45 -3.51
N LEU A 76 -22.75 -5.16 -3.59
CA LEU A 76 -22.11 -4.01 -2.96
C LEU A 76 -21.31 -3.23 -4.00
N PRO A 77 -22.00 -2.46 -4.89
CA PRO A 77 -21.36 -1.65 -5.91
C PRO A 77 -20.38 -0.65 -5.33
N ALA A 78 -19.38 -0.29 -6.12
CA ALA A 78 -18.27 0.55 -5.69
C ALA A 78 -18.74 1.91 -5.12
N ASP A 79 -19.68 2.58 -5.78
CA ASP A 79 -20.26 3.86 -5.32
C ASP A 79 -20.96 3.76 -3.96
N LEU A 80 -21.64 2.63 -3.70
CA LEU A 80 -22.31 2.37 -2.42
C LEU A 80 -21.29 2.19 -1.31
N VAL A 81 -20.24 1.41 -1.56
CA VAL A 81 -19.15 1.19 -0.59
C VAL A 81 -18.41 2.50 -0.31
N LEU A 82 -18.15 3.29 -1.35
CA LEU A 82 -17.48 4.59 -1.25
C LEU A 82 -18.28 5.57 -0.39
N ARG A 83 -19.60 5.70 -0.62
CA ARG A 83 -20.48 6.54 0.20
C ARG A 83 -20.47 6.12 1.67
N CYS A 84 -20.49 4.82 1.95
CA CYS A 84 -20.45 4.35 3.34
C CYS A 84 -19.10 4.58 4.03
N MET A 85 -17.97 4.44 3.33
CA MET A 85 -16.66 4.71 3.93
C MET A 85 -16.40 6.21 4.14
N SER A 86 -16.98 7.08 3.30
CA SER A 86 -16.79 8.54 3.36
C SER A 86 -17.75 9.25 4.34
N ASP A 87 -18.94 8.70 4.61
CA ASP A 87 -19.93 9.34 5.48
C ASP A 87 -19.49 9.39 6.95
N SER A 88 -19.14 10.59 7.43
CA SER A 88 -18.67 10.83 8.80
C SER A 88 -19.73 10.66 9.88
N ARG A 89 -21.02 10.57 9.51
CA ARG A 89 -22.12 10.27 10.45
C ARG A 89 -22.09 8.82 10.92
N LEU A 90 -21.47 7.93 10.15
CA LEU A 90 -21.34 6.51 10.48
C LEU A 90 -20.20 6.27 11.50
N PRO A 91 -20.33 5.27 12.39
CA PRO A 91 -19.30 4.92 13.36
C PRO A 91 -18.00 4.50 12.67
N CYS A 92 -16.85 4.81 13.27
CA CYS A 92 -15.53 4.50 12.72
C CYS A 92 -15.37 3.02 12.37
N GLU A 93 -15.95 2.11 13.16
CA GLU A 93 -15.84 0.66 12.92
C GLU A 93 -16.61 0.20 11.68
N VAL A 94 -17.78 0.78 11.42
CA VAL A 94 -18.58 0.47 10.22
C VAL A 94 -17.85 1.00 8.98
N ARG A 95 -17.35 2.24 9.06
CA ARG A 95 -16.52 2.84 8.01
C ARG A 95 -15.25 2.03 7.75
N ALA A 96 -14.63 1.48 8.79
CA ALA A 96 -13.46 0.61 8.68
C ALA A 96 -13.80 -0.69 7.93
N SER A 97 -14.94 -1.33 8.22
CA SER A 97 -15.40 -2.50 7.47
C SER A 97 -15.68 -2.18 5.99
N PHE A 98 -16.26 -1.01 5.68
CA PHE A 98 -16.42 -0.57 4.29
C PHE A 98 -15.10 -0.21 3.60
N ALA A 99 -14.14 0.39 4.29
CA ALA A 99 -12.80 0.64 3.75
C ALA A 99 -12.06 -0.67 3.44
N ARG A 100 -12.16 -1.67 4.32
CA ARG A 100 -11.64 -3.02 4.08
C ARG A 100 -12.34 -3.71 2.91
N LEU A 101 -13.65 -3.55 2.80
CA LEU A 101 -14.40 -4.08 1.66
C LEU A 101 -13.98 -3.38 0.36
N MET A 102 -13.82 -2.05 0.36
CA MET A 102 -13.31 -1.29 -0.78
C MET A 102 -11.98 -1.84 -1.28
N LEU A 103 -11.06 -2.09 -0.34
CA LEU A 103 -9.75 -2.67 -0.60
C LEU A 103 -9.86 -4.01 -1.35
N HIS A 104 -10.56 -4.99 -0.78
CA HIS A 104 -10.54 -6.36 -1.30
C HIS A 104 -11.55 -6.60 -2.43
N LEU A 105 -12.66 -5.88 -2.45
CA LEU A 105 -13.71 -6.07 -3.45
C LEU A 105 -13.41 -5.30 -4.73
N HIS A 106 -12.93 -4.05 -4.63
CA HIS A 106 -12.90 -3.11 -5.74
C HIS A 106 -11.50 -2.62 -6.13
N VAL A 107 -10.57 -2.42 -5.17
CA VAL A 107 -9.23 -1.86 -5.46
C VAL A 107 -8.20 -2.91 -5.86
N VAL A 108 -8.08 -4.00 -5.10
CA VAL A 108 -7.09 -5.06 -5.35
C VAL A 108 -7.59 -5.98 -6.45
N ARG A 109 -7.37 -5.58 -7.70
CA ARG A 109 -7.66 -6.40 -8.89
C ARG A 109 -6.45 -6.45 -9.81
N GLY A 110 -6.04 -7.67 -10.18
CA GLY A 110 -4.88 -7.90 -11.04
C GLY A 110 -3.55 -7.83 -10.28
N SER A 111 -2.45 -7.65 -11.01
CA SER A 111 -1.11 -7.55 -10.41
C SER A 111 -0.78 -6.11 -10.00
N PRO A 112 -0.11 -5.90 -8.85
CA PRO A 112 0.40 -4.59 -8.49
C PRO A 112 1.50 -4.13 -9.47
N LEU A 113 1.73 -2.83 -9.54
CA LEU A 113 2.78 -2.25 -10.37
C LEU A 113 4.18 -2.60 -9.85
N SER A 114 5.08 -2.92 -10.79
CA SER A 114 6.51 -2.81 -10.51
C SER A 114 6.88 -1.33 -10.46
N ALA A 115 7.38 -0.87 -9.31
CA ALA A 115 7.80 0.52 -9.14
C ALA A 115 9.00 0.88 -10.05
N ILE A 116 9.89 -0.08 -10.29
CA ILE A 116 11.10 0.11 -11.12
C ILE A 116 10.98 -0.72 -12.38
N ARG A 117 11.43 -0.13 -13.47
CA ARG A 117 11.37 -0.71 -14.81
C ARG A 117 12.74 -0.60 -15.46
N HIS A 118 13.40 -1.73 -15.64
CA HIS A 118 14.72 -1.78 -16.27
C HIS A 118 14.64 -1.71 -17.80
N ALA A 119 13.59 -2.24 -18.42
CA ALA A 119 13.37 -2.11 -19.86
C ALA A 119 12.74 -0.73 -20.20
N ARG A 120 13.34 -0.03 -21.15
CA ARG A 120 13.01 1.35 -21.52
C ARG A 120 12.98 1.50 -23.03
N LEU A 121 11.83 1.89 -23.57
CA LEU A 121 11.76 2.26 -24.98
C LEU A 121 12.36 3.66 -25.19
N TRP A 122 13.31 3.76 -26.12
CA TRP A 122 13.99 5.01 -26.45
C TRP A 122 13.04 6.14 -26.83
N THR A 123 11.98 5.84 -27.59
CA THR A 123 10.98 6.84 -28.00
C THR A 123 10.15 7.37 -26.84
N ASP A 124 9.98 6.58 -25.77
CA ASP A 124 9.16 6.93 -24.60
C ASP A 124 9.91 7.83 -23.60
N ILE A 125 11.24 7.89 -23.68
CA ILE A 125 12.05 8.76 -22.83
C ILE A 125 11.83 10.22 -23.26
N THR A 126 11.20 11.00 -22.40
CA THR A 126 10.96 12.43 -22.63
C THR A 126 12.28 13.22 -22.52
N SER A 127 12.35 14.37 -23.21
CA SER A 127 13.52 15.26 -23.14
C SER A 127 13.54 16.13 -21.88
N GLU A 128 12.38 16.35 -21.27
CA GLU A 128 12.22 17.06 -20.00
C GLU A 128 11.42 16.15 -19.05
N VAL A 129 11.90 16.00 -17.82
CA VAL A 129 11.29 15.14 -16.80
C VAL A 129 10.86 16.03 -15.63
N LYS A 130 9.55 16.08 -15.37
CA LYS A 130 8.95 16.79 -14.22
C LYS A 130 8.18 15.82 -13.35
N VAL A 131 8.15 16.08 -12.04
CA VAL A 131 7.40 15.28 -11.05
C VAL A 131 5.92 15.14 -11.44
N GLN A 132 5.29 16.26 -11.82
CA GLN A 132 3.86 16.32 -12.17
C GLN A 132 3.50 15.54 -13.43
N SER A 133 4.41 15.49 -14.41
CA SER A 133 4.18 14.75 -15.66
C SER A 133 4.63 13.29 -15.59
N TYR A 134 5.35 12.91 -14.53
CA TYR A 134 5.87 11.57 -14.39
C TYR A 134 4.74 10.58 -14.11
N LYS A 135 4.64 9.57 -14.98
CA LYS A 135 3.67 8.48 -14.85
C LYS A 135 4.41 7.17 -14.65
N THR A 136 4.11 6.50 -13.54
CA THR A 136 4.45 5.09 -13.31
C THR A 136 3.62 4.24 -14.28
N THR A 137 4.02 4.23 -15.55
CA THR A 137 3.25 3.61 -16.62
C THR A 137 3.53 2.11 -16.61
N SER A 138 2.50 1.29 -16.36
CA SER A 138 2.50 -0.08 -16.88
C SER A 138 2.52 0.06 -18.40
N VAL A 139 3.45 -0.63 -19.09
CA VAL A 139 3.57 -0.58 -20.55
C VAL A 139 2.16 -0.65 -21.15
N LYS A 140 1.73 0.40 -21.85
CA LYS A 140 0.42 0.45 -22.52
C LYS A 140 0.30 -0.80 -23.38
N GLY A 141 -0.43 -1.81 -22.93
CA GLY A 141 -0.49 -3.08 -23.66
C GLY A 141 -1.30 -4.18 -22.99
N TYR A 142 -1.06 -4.49 -21.71
CA TYR A 142 -1.63 -5.71 -21.10
C TYR A 142 -2.05 -5.56 -19.64
N SER A 143 -2.51 -4.36 -19.25
CA SER A 143 -3.21 -4.17 -17.98
C SER A 143 -4.54 -4.92 -18.02
N ASP A 144 -4.59 -6.00 -17.24
CA ASP A 144 -5.76 -6.83 -16.94
C ASP A 144 -6.39 -7.56 -18.12
N GLY A 145 -6.15 -8.86 -18.19
CA GLY A 145 -7.00 -9.76 -18.96
C GLY A 145 -8.45 -9.67 -18.46
N GLY A 146 -9.27 -8.87 -19.14
CA GLY A 146 -10.74 -8.87 -19.04
C GLY A 146 -11.37 -8.53 -17.69
N ARG A 147 -10.59 -8.20 -16.65
CA ARG A 147 -11.10 -7.84 -15.32
C ARG A 147 -11.05 -6.32 -15.18
N ALA A 148 -12.21 -5.69 -15.36
CA ALA A 148 -12.31 -4.24 -15.31
C ALA A 148 -11.84 -3.73 -13.93
N ARG A 149 -10.75 -2.95 -13.94
CA ARG A 149 -10.47 -1.99 -12.87
C ARG A 149 -11.66 -1.06 -12.76
N VAL A 150 -11.90 -0.54 -11.56
CA VAL A 150 -12.93 0.48 -11.40
C VAL A 150 -12.54 1.68 -12.26
N GLY A 151 -13.51 2.32 -12.91
CA GLY A 151 -13.24 3.37 -13.90
C GLY A 151 -12.43 4.54 -13.33
N ASP A 152 -11.72 5.26 -14.20
CA ASP A 152 -10.78 6.32 -13.80
C ASP A 152 -11.39 7.37 -12.85
N GLN A 153 -12.66 7.74 -13.05
CA GLN A 153 -13.35 8.69 -12.17
C GLN A 153 -13.53 8.15 -10.74
N PHE A 154 -13.93 6.89 -10.63
CA PHE A 154 -14.11 6.26 -9.32
C PHE A 154 -12.78 6.15 -8.56
N ALA A 155 -11.71 5.82 -9.27
CA ALA A 155 -10.38 5.78 -8.66
C ALA A 155 -10.00 7.15 -8.07
N VAL A 156 -10.34 8.25 -8.76
CA VAL A 156 -10.14 9.62 -8.25
C VAL A 156 -10.98 9.87 -6.99
N ASP A 157 -12.25 9.45 -6.97
CA ASP A 157 -13.13 9.70 -5.82
C ASP A 157 -12.70 8.91 -4.57
N VAL A 158 -12.25 7.66 -4.75
CA VAL A 158 -11.65 6.86 -3.66
C VAL A 158 -10.36 7.50 -3.17
N LEU A 159 -9.50 7.94 -4.10
CA LEU A 159 -8.24 8.61 -3.78
C LEU A 159 -8.49 9.87 -2.94
N SER A 160 -9.39 10.75 -3.40
CA SER A 160 -9.79 11.95 -2.67
C SER A 160 -10.30 11.61 -1.28
N THR A 161 -11.20 10.61 -1.15
CA THR A 161 -11.75 10.21 0.15
C THR A 161 -10.66 9.79 1.14
N VAL A 162 -9.66 9.04 0.68
CA VAL A 162 -8.53 8.61 1.51
C VAL A 162 -7.61 9.79 1.84
N GLU A 163 -7.27 10.62 0.86
CA GLU A 163 -6.41 11.80 1.05
C GLU A 163 -7.06 12.83 1.99
N ASP A 164 -8.36 13.09 1.85
CA ASP A 164 -9.15 13.99 2.69
C ASP A 164 -9.18 13.49 4.14
N TYR A 165 -9.39 12.18 4.33
CA TYR A 165 -9.32 11.57 5.66
C TYR A 165 -7.93 11.75 6.28
N LEU A 166 -6.86 11.34 5.58
CA LEU A 166 -5.48 11.42 6.11
C LEU A 166 -5.04 12.86 6.36
N SER A 167 -5.43 13.80 5.50
CA SER A 167 -5.19 15.23 5.69
C SER A 167 -5.95 15.78 6.89
N SER A 168 -7.21 15.38 7.08
CA SER A 168 -8.02 15.85 8.22
C SER A 168 -7.46 15.44 9.59
N LEU A 169 -6.73 14.32 9.66
CA LEU A 169 -6.06 13.88 10.88
C LEU A 169 -4.94 14.84 11.28
N ARG A 170 -4.17 15.35 10.31
CA ARG A 170 -3.13 16.34 10.56
C ARG A 170 -3.73 17.62 11.16
N ASP A 171 -4.85 18.08 10.62
CA ASP A 171 -5.48 19.32 11.05
C ASP A 171 -6.19 19.19 12.41
N SER A 172 -6.67 17.98 12.73
CA SER A 172 -7.34 17.67 14.00
C SER A 172 -6.35 17.50 15.17
N PHE A 173 -5.10 17.14 14.90
CA PHE A 173 -4.06 16.89 15.91
C PHE A 173 -2.78 17.71 15.64
N PRO A 174 -2.85 19.05 15.66
CA PRO A 174 -1.73 19.90 15.23
C PRO A 174 -0.50 19.87 16.15
N SER A 175 -0.58 19.27 17.34
CA SER A 175 0.52 19.26 18.32
C SER A 175 0.62 17.97 19.16
N GLY A 176 -0.11 16.92 18.79
CA GLY A 176 -0.15 15.66 19.53
C GLY A 176 -0.11 14.44 18.60
N PRO A 177 0.19 13.25 19.12
CA PRO A 177 0.19 12.04 18.33
C PRO A 177 -1.23 11.76 17.82
N VAL A 178 -1.37 11.46 16.53
CA VAL A 178 -2.67 11.07 15.93
C VAL A 178 -3.13 9.72 16.48
N LEU A 179 -2.19 8.82 16.72
CA LEU A 179 -2.46 7.45 17.17
C LEU A 179 -2.17 7.32 18.67
N HIS A 180 -3.18 6.96 19.45
CA HIS A 180 -3.06 6.77 20.89
C HIS A 180 -3.25 5.31 21.31
N SER A 181 -2.64 4.91 22.42
CA SER A 181 -2.67 3.52 22.91
C SER A 181 -3.84 3.20 23.85
N ASP A 182 -4.69 4.17 24.16
CA ASP A 182 -5.81 4.02 25.08
C ASP A 182 -7.00 3.28 24.44
N ALA A 183 -7.89 2.80 25.30
CA ALA A 183 -9.06 2.03 24.90
C ALA A 183 -10.10 2.85 24.11
N ALA A 184 -10.23 4.16 24.34
CA ALA A 184 -11.21 4.99 23.64
C ALA A 184 -10.82 5.22 22.17
N SER A 185 -9.51 5.24 21.90
CA SER A 185 -8.96 5.44 20.55
C SER A 185 -9.01 4.21 19.64
N VAL A 186 -9.40 3.02 20.13
CA VAL A 186 -9.40 1.78 19.33
C VAL A 186 -10.20 1.90 18.04
N THR A 187 -11.42 2.42 18.12
CA THR A 187 -12.31 2.52 16.95
C THR A 187 -11.77 3.48 15.89
N HIS A 188 -11.16 4.59 16.33
CA HIS A 188 -10.47 5.55 15.47
C HIS A 188 -9.22 4.94 14.84
N ASN A 189 -8.37 4.30 15.64
CA ASN A 189 -7.16 3.62 15.17
C ASN A 189 -7.48 2.53 14.15
N LYS A 190 -8.61 1.83 14.32
CA LYS A 190 -9.08 0.81 13.38
C LYS A 190 -9.44 1.42 12.02
N LEU A 191 -10.20 2.53 12.00
CA LEU A 191 -10.47 3.25 10.76
C LEU A 191 -9.20 3.78 10.10
N THR A 192 -8.30 4.40 10.89
CA THR A 192 -7.02 4.89 10.38
C THR A 192 -6.17 3.78 9.79
N TYR A 193 -6.11 2.62 10.43
CA TYR A 193 -5.40 1.45 9.92
C TYR A 193 -5.96 0.97 8.57
N GLU A 194 -7.29 0.86 8.43
CA GLU A 194 -7.91 0.45 7.16
C GLU A 194 -7.70 1.49 6.06
N MET A 195 -7.79 2.79 6.37
CA MET A 195 -7.53 3.88 5.41
C MET A 195 -6.06 3.90 4.94
N VAL A 196 -5.10 3.68 5.84
CA VAL A 196 -3.68 3.57 5.49
C VAL A 196 -3.40 2.30 4.67
N THR A 197 -4.07 1.19 4.99
CA THR A 197 -3.97 -0.07 4.21
C THR A 197 -4.55 0.11 2.81
N LEU A 198 -5.67 0.81 2.69
CA LEU A 198 -6.25 1.18 1.40
C LEU A 198 -5.31 2.11 0.62
N ALA A 199 -4.69 3.11 1.26
CA ALA A 199 -3.69 3.97 0.64
C ALA A 199 -2.49 3.17 0.10
N LYS A 200 -2.01 2.16 0.83
CA LYS A 200 -0.95 1.25 0.37
C LYS A 200 -1.34 0.55 -0.93
N ALA A 201 -2.54 -0.04 -0.98
CA ALA A 201 -2.99 -0.71 -2.18
C ALA A 201 -3.17 0.28 -3.35
N LEU A 202 -3.78 1.44 -3.10
CA LEU A 202 -3.93 2.47 -4.12
C LEU A 202 -2.57 2.90 -4.71
N ALA A 203 -1.54 3.03 -3.88
CA ALA A 203 -0.17 3.32 -4.33
C ALA A 203 0.41 2.17 -5.17
N GLN A 204 0.33 0.92 -4.67
CA GLN A 204 0.88 -0.26 -5.33
C GLN A 204 0.19 -0.59 -6.66
N PHE A 205 -1.10 -0.28 -6.80
CA PHE A 205 -1.85 -0.51 -8.05
C PHE A 205 -1.80 0.68 -9.02
N GLY A 206 -1.11 1.76 -8.65
CA GLY A 206 -0.81 2.87 -9.57
C GLY A 206 -1.87 3.94 -9.68
N TYR A 207 -2.76 4.06 -8.68
CA TYR A 207 -3.78 5.10 -8.66
C TYR A 207 -3.22 6.46 -8.24
N TYR A 208 -2.13 6.47 -7.46
CA TYR A 208 -1.42 7.70 -7.13
C TYR A 208 -0.49 8.14 -8.27
N THR A 209 -0.51 9.44 -8.59
CA THR A 209 0.59 10.10 -9.30
C THR A 209 1.81 10.21 -8.39
N PHE A 210 3.00 10.45 -8.95
CA PHE A 210 4.18 10.59 -8.12
C PHE A 210 4.12 11.82 -7.19
N ASP A 211 3.54 12.93 -7.65
CA ASP A 211 3.29 14.10 -6.82
C ASP A 211 2.37 13.79 -5.63
N ASN A 212 1.25 13.10 -5.88
CA ASN A 212 0.34 12.69 -4.81
C ASN A 212 1.00 11.70 -3.84
N LEU A 213 1.90 10.81 -4.30
CA LEU A 213 2.67 9.92 -3.41
C LEU A 213 3.56 10.69 -2.43
N LEU A 214 4.16 11.80 -2.87
CA LEU A 214 4.98 12.64 -1.99
C LEU A 214 4.10 13.33 -0.93
N THR A 215 2.93 13.84 -1.33
CA THR A 215 1.95 14.42 -0.40
C THR A 215 1.40 13.38 0.58
N LEU A 216 1.04 12.19 0.10
CA LEU A 216 0.65 11.05 0.92
C LEU A 216 1.72 10.75 1.97
N THR A 217 2.99 10.70 1.55
CA THR A 217 4.11 10.40 2.46
C THR A 217 4.20 11.40 3.61
N LYS A 218 4.05 12.70 3.34
CA LYS A 218 4.04 13.74 4.38
C LYS A 218 2.91 13.52 5.39
N ASN A 219 1.70 13.22 4.90
CA ASN A 219 0.55 12.93 5.76
C ASN A 219 0.77 11.67 6.60
N LEU A 220 1.30 10.60 6.00
CA LEU A 220 1.58 9.35 6.72
C LEU A 220 2.66 9.51 7.80
N LEU A 221 3.71 10.29 7.52
CA LEU A 221 4.75 10.60 8.51
C LEU A 221 4.17 11.35 9.71
N ASN A 222 3.29 12.33 9.49
CA ASN A 222 2.59 13.04 10.58
C ASN A 222 1.72 12.09 11.42
N ILE A 223 1.08 11.10 10.80
CA ILE A 223 0.22 10.14 11.52
C ILE A 223 1.04 9.24 12.45
N VAL A 224 2.25 8.84 12.05
CA VAL A 224 3.11 7.94 12.84
C VAL A 224 4.10 8.66 13.75
N ASP A 225 4.20 9.98 13.64
CA ASP A 225 5.05 10.80 14.50
C ASP A 225 4.54 10.79 15.93
N ASN A 226 5.35 10.20 16.81
CA ASN A 226 5.10 10.16 18.25
C ASN A 226 6.10 11.06 19.01
N SER A 227 6.82 11.94 18.31
CA SER A 227 7.80 12.83 18.94
C SER A 227 7.09 13.91 19.77
N PRO A 228 7.38 14.04 21.07
CA PRO A 228 6.99 15.24 21.79
C PRO A 228 7.77 16.40 21.17
N HIS A 229 7.06 17.33 20.53
CA HIS A 229 7.64 18.51 19.89
C HIS A 229 8.33 19.43 20.93
N SER A 230 9.55 19.09 21.35
CA SER A 230 10.66 19.99 21.73
C SER A 230 11.89 19.17 22.16
N ALA A 231 13.07 19.53 21.64
CA ALA A 231 14.42 19.09 22.05
C ALA A 231 14.77 17.58 22.04
N HIS A 232 13.81 16.66 21.99
CA HIS A 232 14.05 15.21 22.00
C HIS A 232 14.41 14.63 20.62
N THR A 233 13.88 15.19 19.53
CA THR A 233 14.22 14.78 18.15
C THR A 233 15.74 14.89 17.91
N ALA A 234 16.36 15.98 18.37
CA ALA A 234 17.82 16.16 18.29
C ALA A 234 18.61 15.15 19.13
N ARG A 235 18.10 14.75 20.32
CA ARG A 235 18.76 13.76 21.20
C ARG A 235 18.63 12.33 20.67
N THR A 236 17.44 11.95 20.18
CA THR A 236 17.20 10.65 19.53
C THR A 236 18.03 10.51 18.26
N MET A 237 18.19 11.59 17.49
CA MET A 237 19.09 11.63 16.33
C MET A 237 20.56 11.49 16.73
N SER A 238 21.02 12.16 17.79
CA SER A 238 22.40 12.00 18.29
C SER A 238 22.70 10.56 18.72
N HIS A 239 21.79 9.92 19.46
CA HIS A 239 21.94 8.51 19.85
C HIS A 239 21.84 7.55 18.65
N GLY A 240 20.90 7.78 17.73
CA GLY A 240 20.72 6.98 16.52
C GLY A 240 21.92 7.05 15.58
N MET A 241 22.43 8.24 15.30
CA MET A 241 23.60 8.46 14.46
C MET A 241 24.86 7.82 15.07
N THR A 242 25.01 7.87 16.39
CA THR A 242 26.10 7.20 17.11
C THR A 242 26.00 5.67 17.00
N MET A 243 24.78 5.11 17.07
CA MET A 243 24.56 3.67 16.90
C MET A 243 24.80 3.23 15.45
N ILE A 244 24.33 3.98 14.45
CA ILE A 244 24.59 3.69 13.04
C ILE A 244 26.09 3.73 12.75
N HIS A 245 26.80 4.77 13.23
CA HIS A 245 28.25 4.87 13.08
C HIS A 245 28.99 3.71 13.76
N ARG A 246 28.48 3.20 14.89
CA ARG A 246 29.01 2.01 15.55
C ARG A 246 28.72 0.73 14.78
N VAL A 247 27.54 0.56 14.18
CA VAL A 247 27.18 -0.63 13.40
C VAL A 247 27.91 -0.66 12.06
N THR A 248 28.08 0.48 11.39
CA THR A 248 28.88 0.58 10.16
C THR A 248 30.37 0.33 10.44
N GLN A 249 30.88 0.71 11.62
CA GLN A 249 32.23 0.33 12.06
C GLN A 249 32.34 -1.11 12.56
N SER A 250 31.28 -1.69 13.15
CA SER A 250 31.31 -3.03 13.74
C SER A 250 31.21 -4.17 12.73
N MET A 251 30.93 -3.88 11.44
CA MET A 251 31.13 -4.88 10.37
C MET A 251 32.62 -5.18 10.09
N ILE A 252 33.55 -4.56 10.84
CA ILE A 252 35.00 -4.78 10.78
C ILE A 252 35.57 -5.29 12.14
N GLY A 253 34.74 -5.54 13.16
CA GLY A 253 35.26 -5.86 14.49
C GLY A 253 34.38 -6.78 15.32
N SER A 254 34.96 -7.91 15.73
CA SER A 254 34.42 -8.91 16.66
C SER A 254 34.19 -8.32 18.06
N GLY A 255 33.12 -8.71 18.76
CA GLY A 255 32.96 -8.42 20.18
C GLY A 255 31.56 -8.65 20.77
N THR A 256 31.39 -9.81 21.43
CA THR A 256 30.32 -10.17 22.37
C THR A 256 30.14 -9.20 23.55
N ARG A 257 28.89 -8.95 24.00
CA ARG A 257 28.45 -9.17 25.42
C ARG A 257 27.01 -8.74 25.77
N GLN A 258 26.35 -9.67 26.48
CA GLN A 258 25.45 -9.61 27.65
C GLN A 258 24.12 -8.83 27.66
N ILE A 259 23.06 -9.60 27.95
CA ILE A 259 21.68 -9.21 28.26
C ILE A 259 21.52 -9.18 29.79
N GLY A 260 21.02 -8.07 30.33
CA GLY A 260 20.62 -7.93 31.74
C GLY A 260 19.10 -7.99 31.87
N ASP A 261 18.63 -8.89 32.72
CA ASP A 261 17.23 -9.14 33.09
C ASP A 261 16.73 -8.08 34.09
N GLY A 262 15.46 -7.71 33.99
CA GLY A 262 14.85 -6.61 34.74
C GLY A 262 13.34 -6.77 34.88
N VAL A 263 12.93 -7.58 35.85
CA VAL A 263 11.55 -7.78 36.30
C VAL A 263 11.03 -6.53 37.03
N MET A 264 9.84 -6.04 36.67
CA MET A 264 9.00 -5.25 37.59
C MET A 264 7.52 -5.68 37.53
N LYS A 265 6.99 -6.04 38.71
CA LYS A 265 5.57 -6.12 39.05
C LYS A 265 5.01 -4.72 39.27
N SER A 266 3.76 -4.47 38.91
CA SER A 266 2.65 -4.31 39.87
C SER A 266 1.34 -3.95 39.17
N SER A 267 0.27 -4.30 39.88
CA SER A 267 -1.14 -4.29 39.56
C SER A 267 -1.76 -2.91 39.33
N ASP A 268 -2.73 -2.83 38.41
CA ASP A 268 -3.89 -1.97 38.59
C ASP A 268 -5.14 -2.59 37.94
N LYS A 269 -6.24 -2.59 38.71
CA LYS A 269 -7.57 -3.09 38.32
C LYS A 269 -8.25 -2.10 37.37
N THR A 270 -7.70 -1.92 36.18
CA THR A 270 -8.50 -1.49 35.03
C THR A 270 -9.39 -2.66 34.61
N SER A 271 -10.62 -2.39 34.15
CA SER A 271 -11.54 -3.44 33.71
C SER A 271 -10.81 -4.34 32.69
N ILE A 272 -11.01 -5.67 32.77
CA ILE A 272 -10.33 -6.62 31.88
C ILE A 272 -10.58 -6.25 30.40
N GLU A 273 -11.74 -5.67 30.11
CA GLU A 273 -12.12 -5.15 28.79
C GLU A 273 -11.32 -3.92 28.37
N ASP A 274 -11.10 -2.93 29.25
CA ASP A 274 -10.27 -1.76 28.93
C ASP A 274 -8.80 -2.14 28.71
N SER A 275 -8.31 -3.14 29.45
CA SER A 275 -6.97 -3.70 29.24
C SER A 275 -6.85 -4.42 27.89
N SER A 276 -7.89 -5.17 27.49
CA SER A 276 -7.97 -5.83 26.18
C SER A 276 -8.03 -4.82 25.02
N LYS A 277 -8.91 -3.82 25.11
CA LYS A 277 -9.05 -2.74 24.12
C LYS A 277 -7.76 -1.91 24.01
N SER A 278 -7.11 -1.57 25.12
CA SER A 278 -5.81 -0.88 25.09
C SER A 278 -4.71 -1.74 24.44
N LYS A 279 -4.77 -3.07 24.58
CA LYS A 279 -3.86 -3.99 23.88
C LYS A 279 -4.14 -4.01 22.38
N GLU A 280 -5.41 -4.08 21.97
CA GLU A 280 -5.82 -3.98 20.56
C GLU A 280 -5.38 -2.66 19.94
N SER A 281 -5.58 -1.55 20.66
CA SER A 281 -5.12 -0.20 20.27
C SER A 281 -3.63 -0.19 19.97
N ARG A 282 -2.80 -0.72 20.88
CA ARG A 282 -1.34 -0.85 20.68
C ARG A 282 -0.97 -1.72 19.47
N GLN A 283 -1.71 -2.80 19.22
CA GLN A 283 -1.48 -3.63 18.03
C GLN A 283 -1.79 -2.86 16.74
N LEU A 284 -2.89 -2.09 16.70
CA LEU A 284 -3.25 -1.26 15.56
C LEU A 284 -2.19 -0.17 15.30
N LEU A 285 -1.62 0.43 16.34
CA LEU A 285 -0.49 1.38 16.23
C LEU A 285 0.70 0.74 15.51
N VAL A 286 1.14 -0.43 15.98
CA VAL A 286 2.29 -1.14 15.40
C VAL A 286 2.01 -1.58 13.97
N LYS A 287 0.80 -2.09 13.68
CA LYS A 287 0.39 -2.47 12.32
C LYS A 287 0.36 -1.26 11.39
N THR A 288 -0.20 -0.14 11.82
CA THR A 288 -0.24 1.10 11.02
C THR A 288 1.18 1.59 10.72
N LYS A 289 2.08 1.60 11.71
CA LYS A 289 3.49 1.95 11.51
C LYS A 289 4.19 1.04 10.51
N LEU A 290 3.92 -0.27 10.58
CA LEU A 290 4.45 -1.23 9.61
C LEU A 290 3.95 -0.91 8.20
N THR A 291 2.65 -0.70 8.03
CA THR A 291 2.05 -0.36 6.73
C THR A 291 2.61 0.95 6.17
N VAL A 292 2.81 1.98 7.00
CA VAL A 292 3.47 3.22 6.58
C VAL A 292 4.90 2.96 6.12
N ALA A 293 5.68 2.16 6.83
CA ALA A 293 7.05 1.81 6.42
C ALA A 293 7.08 1.04 5.09
N GLU A 294 6.09 0.19 4.82
CA GLU A 294 5.94 -0.49 3.52
C GLU A 294 5.62 0.49 2.39
N ILE A 295 4.75 1.49 2.65
CA ILE A 295 4.47 2.57 1.69
C ILE A 295 5.74 3.38 1.41
N LEU A 296 6.50 3.75 2.46
CA LEU A 296 7.76 4.48 2.31
C LEU A 296 8.74 3.71 1.41
N GLN A 297 8.86 2.39 1.59
CA GLN A 297 9.71 1.57 0.74
C GLN A 297 9.29 1.65 -0.74
N PHE A 298 7.98 1.54 -1.02
CA PHE A 298 7.45 1.66 -2.38
C PHE A 298 7.69 3.05 -2.97
N VAL A 299 7.46 4.13 -2.21
CA VAL A 299 7.71 5.50 -2.66
C VAL A 299 9.20 5.73 -2.94
N MET A 300 10.10 5.15 -2.14
CA MET A 300 11.54 5.18 -2.44
C MET A 300 11.88 4.48 -3.75
N ASP A 301 11.19 3.39 -4.09
CA ASP A 301 11.36 2.71 -5.38
C ASP A 301 10.85 3.55 -6.54
N VAL A 302 9.67 4.18 -6.42
CA VAL A 302 9.15 5.11 -7.45
C VAL A 302 10.08 6.31 -7.63
N ARG A 303 10.58 6.89 -6.54
CA ARG A 303 11.56 7.99 -6.57
C ARG A 303 12.87 7.57 -7.25
N ARG A 304 13.30 6.32 -7.05
CA ARG A 304 14.47 5.75 -7.73
C ARG A 304 14.21 5.59 -9.23
N ASP A 305 13.05 5.08 -9.64
CA ASP A 305 12.64 4.99 -11.05
C ASP A 305 12.56 6.37 -11.74
N TYR A 306 12.10 7.38 -11.01
CA TYR A 306 12.12 8.77 -11.44
C TYR A 306 13.55 9.26 -11.72
N ARG A 307 14.49 9.01 -10.79
CA ARG A 307 15.91 9.36 -10.98
C ARG A 307 16.58 8.61 -12.14
N ILE A 308 16.24 7.34 -12.34
CA ILE A 308 16.67 6.57 -13.52
C ILE A 308 16.15 7.28 -14.78
N THR A 309 14.88 7.67 -14.80
CA THR A 309 14.27 8.37 -15.94
C THR A 309 14.96 9.71 -16.22
N MET A 310 15.33 10.48 -15.19
CA MET A 310 16.13 11.70 -15.35
C MET A 310 17.50 11.42 -15.96
N ALA A 311 18.19 10.38 -15.47
CA ALA A 311 19.49 9.98 -16.00
C ALA A 311 19.41 9.60 -17.49
N LEU A 312 18.35 8.88 -17.87
CA LEU A 312 18.09 8.50 -19.26
C LEU A 312 17.72 9.69 -20.15
N SER A 313 16.95 10.64 -19.63
CA SER A 313 16.63 11.90 -20.33
C SER A 313 17.89 12.71 -20.61
N TRP A 314 18.76 12.85 -19.61
CA TRP A 314 20.06 13.51 -19.76
C TRP A 314 20.92 12.78 -20.80
N PHE A 315 20.99 11.45 -20.72
CA PHE A 315 21.76 10.65 -21.68
C PHE A 315 21.25 10.82 -23.12
N LYS A 316 19.93 10.79 -23.31
CA LYS A 316 19.28 11.00 -24.61
C LYS A 316 19.56 12.37 -25.20
N HIS A 317 19.62 13.41 -24.36
CA HIS A 317 19.97 14.76 -24.81
C HIS A 317 21.43 14.86 -25.28
N ASN A 318 22.35 14.23 -24.54
CA ASN A 318 23.78 14.33 -24.81
C ASN A 318 24.23 13.39 -25.94
N PHE A 319 23.54 12.25 -26.12
CA PHE A 319 23.88 11.21 -27.08
C PHE A 319 22.64 10.72 -27.84
N PRO A 320 22.07 11.53 -28.75
CA PRO A 320 20.94 11.09 -29.56
C PRO A 320 21.37 9.99 -30.53
N CYS A 321 20.51 8.99 -30.75
CA CYS A 321 20.66 7.95 -31.78
C CYS A 321 19.61 8.08 -32.89
N ASP A 322 19.88 7.41 -34.01
CA ASP A 322 18.93 7.19 -35.10
C ASP A 322 17.98 6.00 -34.82
N GLU A 323 17.14 5.64 -35.80
CA GLU A 323 16.14 4.57 -35.68
C GLU A 323 16.76 3.19 -35.46
N ASP A 324 18.01 2.98 -35.89
CA ASP A 324 18.77 1.74 -35.72
C ASP A 324 19.59 1.71 -34.41
N GLY A 325 19.51 2.77 -33.59
CA GLY A 325 20.24 2.87 -32.32
C GLY A 325 21.70 3.28 -32.46
N VAL A 326 22.13 3.76 -33.63
CA VAL A 326 23.49 4.27 -33.84
C VAL A 326 23.58 5.69 -33.27
N LEU A 327 24.50 5.89 -32.33
CA LEU A 327 24.71 7.20 -31.70
C LEU A 327 25.29 8.20 -32.71
N SER A 328 24.72 9.40 -32.74
CA SER A 328 25.21 10.52 -33.55
C SER A 328 26.63 10.98 -33.21
N LYS A 329 27.08 10.70 -31.98
CA LYS A 329 28.44 10.98 -31.48
C LYS A 329 28.89 9.83 -30.60
N THR A 330 30.17 9.50 -30.66
CA THR A 330 30.78 8.51 -29.76
C THR A 330 30.64 8.96 -28.31
N ALA A 331 30.10 8.08 -27.46
CA ALA A 331 29.89 8.35 -26.04
C ALA A 331 31.20 8.31 -25.24
N ASN A 332 32.00 9.38 -25.33
CA ASN A 332 33.21 9.56 -24.53
C ASN A 332 32.87 10.19 -23.17
N ILE A 333 32.24 9.41 -22.29
CA ILE A 333 31.86 9.85 -20.94
C ILE A 333 33.14 10.11 -20.13
N ASN A 334 33.32 11.35 -19.69
CA ASN A 334 34.42 11.78 -18.84
C ASN A 334 33.92 12.20 -17.44
N GLU A 335 34.85 12.51 -16.54
CA GLU A 335 34.53 12.91 -15.17
C GLU A 335 33.62 14.16 -15.08
N ARG A 336 33.77 15.12 -16.00
CA ARG A 336 32.92 16.32 -16.06
C ARG A 336 31.47 15.95 -16.40
N MET A 337 31.29 15.10 -17.40
CA MET A 337 29.97 14.60 -17.80
C MET A 337 29.31 13.77 -16.70
N ALA A 338 30.09 12.96 -15.97
CA ALA A 338 29.59 12.22 -14.82
C ALA A 338 29.14 13.17 -13.69
N HIS A 339 29.87 14.27 -13.47
CA HIS A 339 29.48 15.31 -12.53
C HIS A 339 28.20 16.04 -12.99
N GLU A 340 28.10 16.44 -14.27
CA GLU A 340 26.89 17.06 -14.82
C GLU A 340 25.65 16.16 -14.68
N LEU A 341 25.78 14.86 -14.90
CA LEU A 341 24.71 13.88 -14.68
C LEU A 341 24.30 13.83 -13.21
N TYR A 342 25.28 13.82 -12.29
CA TYR A 342 25.00 13.83 -10.85
C TYR A 342 24.21 15.08 -10.45
N GLU A 343 24.65 16.24 -10.91
CA GLU A 343 23.98 17.53 -10.66
C GLU A 343 22.55 17.54 -11.21
N ALA A 344 22.36 17.02 -12.43
CA ALA A 344 21.04 16.92 -13.05
C ALA A 344 20.06 16.04 -12.25
N ILE A 345 20.54 14.94 -11.64
CA ILE A 345 19.69 14.00 -10.90
C ILE A 345 19.41 14.49 -9.47
N TYR A 346 20.41 15.07 -8.80
CA TYR A 346 20.34 15.36 -7.37
C TYR A 346 20.11 16.84 -7.03
N GLN A 347 20.61 17.78 -7.82
CA GLN A 347 20.46 19.21 -7.52
C GLN A 347 19.20 19.81 -8.17
N SER A 348 18.85 19.40 -9.39
CA SER A 348 17.71 19.99 -10.12
C SER A 348 16.35 19.70 -9.49
N SER A 349 16.24 18.63 -8.71
CA SER A 349 14.99 18.19 -8.07
C SER A 349 15.15 17.77 -6.61
N GLY A 350 16.28 18.10 -5.99
CA GLY A 350 16.63 17.63 -4.63
C GLY A 350 15.55 17.97 -3.60
N HIS A 351 15.10 19.23 -3.60
CA HIS A 351 14.13 19.72 -2.62
C HIS A 351 12.71 19.16 -2.80
N GLU A 352 12.28 18.97 -4.04
CA GLU A 352 10.93 18.45 -4.35
C GLU A 352 10.79 16.96 -4.01
N LEU A 353 11.88 16.20 -4.03
CA LEU A 353 11.89 14.75 -3.82
C LEU A 353 12.10 14.33 -2.35
N HIS A 354 12.12 15.28 -1.41
CA HIS A 354 12.18 14.99 0.02
C HIS A 354 10.84 14.47 0.52
N LEU A 355 10.87 13.27 1.12
CA LEU A 355 9.68 12.56 1.58
C LEU A 355 8.96 13.26 2.74
N ASP A 356 9.69 14.01 3.56
CA ASP A 356 9.13 14.75 4.70
C ASP A 356 8.92 16.26 4.41
N GLY A 357 9.22 16.72 3.19
CA GLY A 357 9.14 18.14 2.82
C GLY A 357 10.20 19.06 3.44
N GLY A 358 11.16 18.50 4.20
CA GLY A 358 12.34 19.19 4.72
C GLY A 358 13.62 18.44 4.35
N ASP A 359 14.66 18.52 5.18
CA ASP A 359 15.96 17.88 4.89
C ASP A 359 16.00 16.37 5.28
N GLY A 360 14.85 15.70 5.44
CA GLY A 360 14.79 14.29 5.85
C GLY A 360 14.81 14.04 7.36
N GLN A 361 14.95 15.07 8.20
CA GLN A 361 15.12 14.92 9.65
C GLN A 361 13.92 14.25 10.33
N LEU A 362 12.69 14.54 9.89
CA LEU A 362 11.48 13.95 10.47
C LEU A 362 11.41 12.46 10.11
N LEU A 363 11.67 12.13 8.84
CA LEU A 363 11.71 10.75 8.38
C LEU A 363 12.73 9.94 9.19
N LEU A 364 13.96 10.45 9.35
CA LEU A 364 14.99 9.77 10.14
C LEU A 364 14.55 9.57 11.59
N ALA A 365 13.98 10.60 12.23
CA ALA A 365 13.52 10.51 13.62
C ALA A 365 12.46 9.43 13.81
N ILE A 366 11.47 9.38 12.92
CA ILE A 366 10.40 8.37 12.93
C ILE A 366 10.98 6.97 12.72
N LEU A 367 11.87 6.78 11.73
CA LEU A 367 12.49 5.48 11.46
C LEU A 367 13.31 4.99 12.65
N MET A 368 14.10 5.88 13.27
CA MET A 368 14.84 5.55 14.49
C MET A 368 13.89 5.14 15.62
N GLN A 369 12.77 5.84 15.81
CA GLN A 369 11.78 5.45 16.80
C GLN A 369 11.14 4.09 16.50
N MET A 370 10.83 3.79 15.23
CA MET A 370 10.27 2.49 14.82
C MET A 370 11.25 1.35 15.08
N THR A 371 12.56 1.57 14.96
CA THR A 371 13.59 0.55 15.23
C THR A 371 13.68 0.13 16.69
N MET A 372 13.18 0.96 17.61
CA MET A 372 13.12 0.67 19.05
C MET A 372 11.85 -0.13 19.44
N SER A 373 11.03 -0.54 18.47
CA SER A 373 9.86 -1.36 18.72
C SER A 373 10.23 -2.80 19.06
N ASP A 374 9.49 -3.41 19.98
CA ASP A 374 9.59 -4.85 20.29
C ASP A 374 8.98 -5.75 19.21
N TYR A 375 8.47 -5.19 18.11
CA TYR A 375 7.86 -5.95 17.02
C TYR A 375 8.84 -6.16 15.85
N PRO A 376 9.40 -7.37 15.67
CA PRO A 376 10.50 -7.60 14.73
C PRO A 376 10.23 -7.22 13.27
N PRO A 377 9.03 -7.47 12.69
CA PRO A 377 8.75 -7.07 11.31
C PRO A 377 8.84 -5.55 11.10
N LEU A 378 8.36 -4.75 12.05
CA LEU A 378 8.46 -3.29 11.99
C LEU A 378 9.92 -2.83 12.09
N THR A 379 10.68 -3.38 13.03
CA THR A 379 12.10 -3.05 13.19
C THR A 379 12.90 -3.41 11.95
N SER A 380 12.63 -4.57 11.34
CA SER A 380 13.30 -5.02 10.12
C SER A 380 13.06 -4.07 8.94
N ILE A 381 11.81 -3.70 8.67
CA ILE A 381 11.51 -2.80 7.55
C ILE A 381 12.00 -1.37 7.83
N ALA A 382 11.91 -0.89 9.08
CA ALA A 382 12.40 0.42 9.45
C ALA A 382 13.92 0.53 9.26
N LEU A 383 14.68 -0.49 9.69
CA LEU A 383 16.12 -0.58 9.42
C LEU A 383 16.41 -0.63 7.92
N LYS A 384 15.65 -1.42 7.15
CA LYS A 384 15.80 -1.49 5.70
C LYS A 384 15.62 -0.10 5.09
N VAL A 385 14.50 0.57 5.34
CA VAL A 385 14.21 1.92 4.82
C VAL A 385 15.28 2.93 5.25
N LEU A 386 15.75 2.85 6.50
CA LEU A 386 16.82 3.69 7.03
C LEU A 386 18.14 3.49 6.28
N PHE A 387 18.59 2.25 6.06
CA PHE A 387 19.81 1.98 5.29
C PHE A 387 19.67 2.48 3.84
N ARG A 388 18.53 2.17 3.21
CA ARG A 388 18.22 2.65 1.84
C ARG A 388 18.25 4.17 1.73
N HIS A 389 17.89 4.89 2.80
CA HIS A 389 17.96 6.34 2.83
C HIS A 389 19.40 6.86 2.65
N PHE A 390 20.42 6.13 3.13
CA PHE A 390 21.83 6.50 2.98
C PHE A 390 22.50 5.87 1.75
N THR A 391 21.98 4.76 1.22
CA THR A 391 22.55 4.06 0.05
C THR A 391 21.91 4.42 -1.28
N GLN A 392 21.17 5.54 -1.35
CA GLN A 392 20.39 5.94 -2.53
C GLN A 392 21.20 5.99 -3.82
N TYR A 393 22.43 6.53 -3.77
CA TYR A 393 23.30 6.64 -4.95
C TYR A 393 23.80 5.27 -5.43
N GLN A 394 24.16 4.39 -4.49
CA GLN A 394 24.59 3.05 -4.82
C GLN A 394 23.45 2.23 -5.46
N GLU A 395 22.23 2.31 -4.91
CA GLU A 395 21.06 1.66 -5.49
C GLU A 395 20.76 2.14 -6.90
N LEU A 396 20.83 3.45 -7.12
CA LEU A 396 20.65 4.05 -8.45
C LEU A 396 21.66 3.50 -9.45
N LEU A 397 22.94 3.39 -9.07
CA LEU A 397 23.98 2.85 -9.95
C LEU A 397 23.75 1.38 -10.27
N GLU A 398 23.33 0.56 -9.31
CA GLU A 398 23.04 -0.85 -9.56
C GLU A 398 21.86 -1.04 -10.52
N ASP A 399 20.81 -0.24 -10.40
CA ASP A 399 19.70 -0.29 -11.36
C ASP A 399 20.10 0.22 -12.74
N LEU A 400 20.88 1.31 -12.83
CA LEU A 400 21.36 1.83 -14.11
C LEU A 400 22.19 0.80 -14.90
N LYS A 401 22.93 -0.08 -14.23
CA LYS A 401 23.63 -1.21 -14.88
C LYS A 401 22.67 -2.26 -15.46
N GLN A 402 21.47 -2.39 -14.91
CA GLN A 402 20.46 -3.35 -15.34
C GLN A 402 19.51 -2.77 -16.40
N VAL A 403 19.49 -1.44 -16.57
CA VAL A 403 18.63 -0.79 -17.55
C VAL A 403 18.99 -1.20 -18.97
N GLN A 404 17.97 -1.59 -19.73
CA GLN A 404 18.07 -1.95 -21.15
C GLN A 404 17.26 -0.93 -21.96
N LEU A 405 17.92 -0.32 -22.96
CA LEU A 405 17.29 0.61 -23.89
C LEU A 405 16.91 -0.11 -25.17
N LEU A 406 15.61 -0.13 -25.47
CA LEU A 406 15.04 -0.70 -26.68
C LEU A 406 14.86 0.42 -27.69
N VAL A 407 15.52 0.30 -28.85
CA VAL A 407 15.46 1.32 -29.91
C VAL A 407 14.70 0.82 -31.14
N SER A 408 15.06 -0.36 -31.66
CA SER A 408 14.44 -0.96 -32.84
C SER A 408 12.97 -1.33 -32.58
N SER A 409 12.13 -1.19 -33.61
CA SER A 409 10.73 -1.64 -33.57
C SER A 409 10.60 -3.13 -33.25
N ASP A 410 11.52 -3.95 -33.75
CA ASP A 410 11.49 -5.41 -33.56
C ASP A 410 11.75 -5.79 -32.09
N ASP A 411 12.70 -5.12 -31.44
CA ASP A 411 12.98 -5.34 -30.01
C ASP A 411 11.80 -4.93 -29.14
N VAL A 412 11.12 -3.84 -29.52
CA VAL A 412 9.92 -3.36 -28.84
C VAL A 412 8.77 -4.34 -28.97
N GLU A 413 8.54 -4.88 -30.17
CA GLU A 413 7.51 -5.88 -30.40
C GLU A 413 7.79 -7.18 -29.67
N ASN A 414 9.04 -7.66 -29.71
CA ASN A 414 9.49 -8.84 -28.97
C ASN A 414 9.30 -8.66 -27.45
N TYR A 415 9.72 -7.53 -26.90
CA TYR A 415 9.53 -7.23 -25.48
C TYR A 415 8.04 -7.19 -25.10
N ARG A 416 7.21 -6.53 -25.90
CA ARG A 416 5.75 -6.48 -25.69
C ARG A 416 5.10 -7.86 -25.76
N GLN A 417 5.60 -8.74 -26.64
CA GLN A 417 5.11 -10.11 -26.74
C GLN A 417 5.52 -10.94 -25.51
N VAL A 418 6.78 -10.88 -25.09
CA VAL A 418 7.26 -11.61 -23.91
C VAL A 418 6.52 -11.16 -22.64
N ASP A 419 6.34 -9.85 -22.46
CA ASP A 419 5.60 -9.30 -21.32
C ASP A 419 4.14 -9.79 -21.28
N ARG A 420 3.48 -9.81 -22.44
CA ARG A 420 2.12 -10.36 -22.60
C ARG A 420 2.06 -11.83 -22.27
N ASP A 421 2.93 -12.64 -22.86
CA ASP A 421 2.90 -14.09 -22.72
C ASP A 421 3.22 -14.50 -21.28
N LEU A 422 4.15 -13.79 -20.62
CA LEU A 422 4.44 -13.95 -19.19
C LEU A 422 3.22 -13.64 -18.32
N PHE A 423 2.49 -12.57 -18.65
CA PHE A 423 1.24 -12.23 -17.94
C PHE A 423 0.16 -13.29 -18.12
N ILE A 424 -0.05 -13.79 -19.34
CA ILE A 424 -1.01 -14.88 -19.62
C ILE A 424 -0.61 -16.14 -18.84
N LEU A 425 0.66 -16.51 -18.88
CA LEU A 425 1.18 -17.68 -18.17
C LEU A 425 0.94 -17.57 -16.66
N LYS A 426 1.23 -16.41 -16.06
CA LYS A 426 0.96 -16.16 -14.64
C LYS A 426 -0.52 -16.36 -14.29
N ASN A 427 -1.42 -15.76 -15.08
CA ASN A 427 -2.87 -15.92 -14.88
C ASN A 427 -3.35 -17.37 -15.04
N LEU A 428 -2.79 -18.11 -16.01
CA LEU A 428 -3.14 -19.52 -16.21
C LEU A 428 -2.66 -20.38 -15.04
N THR A 429 -1.47 -20.13 -14.52
CA THR A 429 -0.93 -20.82 -13.35
C THR A 429 -1.81 -20.56 -12.12
N GLU A 430 -2.13 -19.30 -11.83
CA GLU A 430 -3.02 -18.92 -10.72
C GLU A 430 -4.42 -19.55 -10.86
N LYS A 431 -4.96 -19.61 -12.08
CA LYS A 431 -6.22 -20.33 -12.35
C LYS A 431 -6.06 -21.83 -12.15
N SER A 432 -4.97 -22.46 -12.58
CA SER A 432 -4.75 -23.91 -12.54
C SER A 432 -4.69 -24.48 -11.12
N GLU A 433 -4.17 -23.71 -10.15
CA GLU A 433 -4.14 -24.13 -8.73
C GLU A 433 -5.55 -24.37 -8.16
N LEU A 434 -6.57 -23.68 -8.70
CA LEU A 434 -7.98 -23.86 -8.35
C LEU A 434 -8.58 -25.16 -8.93
N TRP A 435 -8.03 -25.71 -10.01
CA TRP A 435 -8.58 -26.91 -10.68
C TRP A 435 -7.89 -28.21 -10.24
N VAL A 436 -6.59 -28.17 -9.92
CA VAL A 436 -5.82 -29.38 -9.55
C VAL A 436 -6.28 -30.02 -8.23
N HIS A 437 -6.99 -29.27 -7.39
CA HIS A 437 -7.58 -29.80 -6.15
C HIS A 437 -9.05 -30.22 -6.29
N GLY A 438 -9.72 -29.89 -7.41
CA GLY A 438 -11.12 -30.26 -7.66
C GLY A 438 -11.32 -31.73 -8.03
N ASP A 439 -10.39 -32.31 -8.79
CA ASP A 439 -10.56 -33.69 -9.31
C ASP A 439 -10.28 -34.79 -8.28
N ARG A 440 -9.65 -34.47 -7.13
CA ARG A 440 -9.43 -35.49 -6.08
C ARG A 440 -10.70 -35.85 -5.31
N HIS A 441 -11.74 -35.02 -5.35
CA HIS A 441 -13.00 -35.31 -4.67
C HIS A 441 -14.05 -36.03 -5.52
N HIS A 442 -13.91 -36.05 -6.86
CA HIS A 442 -14.85 -36.76 -7.73
C HIS A 442 -14.44 -38.17 -8.12
N SER A 443 -13.23 -38.62 -7.75
CA SER A 443 -12.75 -39.97 -8.10
C SER A 443 -12.83 -41.00 -6.95
N MET A 444 -13.41 -40.66 -5.79
CA MET A 444 -13.49 -41.53 -4.60
C MET A 444 -14.90 -42.07 -4.30
N ASP A 445 -15.84 -42.03 -5.25
CA ASP A 445 -17.21 -42.54 -5.01
C ASP A 445 -17.64 -43.64 -6.00
N GLY A 446 -16.68 -44.48 -6.43
CA GLY A 446 -16.91 -45.52 -7.44
C GLY A 446 -16.30 -46.89 -7.16
N LYS A 447 -15.83 -47.17 -5.93
CA LYS A 447 -15.27 -48.47 -5.56
C LYS A 447 -15.71 -48.89 -4.16
N ASP A 448 -16.97 -49.25 -4.01
CA ASP A 448 -17.44 -50.12 -2.93
C ASP A 448 -18.75 -50.80 -3.35
N GLN A 449 -18.64 -51.77 -4.26
CA GLN A 449 -19.67 -52.79 -4.48
C GLN A 449 -19.09 -53.96 -5.27
N GLU A 450 -18.30 -54.81 -4.62
CA GLU A 450 -18.19 -56.24 -4.94
C GLU A 450 -17.26 -56.90 -3.92
N HIS A 451 -17.81 -57.35 -2.79
CA HIS A 451 -17.32 -58.52 -2.05
C HIS A 451 -18.32 -58.89 -0.95
N ASP A 452 -19.38 -59.61 -1.35
CA ASP A 452 -20.04 -60.55 -0.43
C ASP A 452 -20.60 -61.73 -1.24
N LYS A 453 -19.83 -62.84 -1.21
CA LYS A 453 -20.23 -64.24 -1.49
C LYS A 453 -18.96 -65.09 -1.53
N THR A 454 -18.58 -65.64 -0.39
CA THR A 454 -18.43 -67.09 -0.09
C THR A 454 -17.74 -67.28 1.24
#